data_AF-A0A842MGW9-F1
#
_entry.id   AF-A0A842MGW9-F1
#
_cell.length_a   1.000
_cell.length_b   1.000
_cell.length_c   1.000
_cell.angle_alpha   90.00
_cell.angle_beta   90.00
_cell.angle_gamma   90.00
#
_symmetry.space_group_name_H-M   'P 1'
#
loop_
_entity.id
_entity.type
_entity.pdbx_description
1 polymer ?
#
loop_
_entity_poly.entity_id
_entity_poly.type
_entity_poly.pdbx_seq_one_letter_code
_entity_poly.pdbx_strand_id
1 'polypeptide(L)'
;MRKIIILLVSIFLISGCVERKTIRMNMNELINDAEKEVYNESLYYYYGYKSLEEGDILIIEDNISGKMSQENITFLSFTSSPDYGIYFNANLTDLKEGDHVEVKLHIKKDNFKKAINSSIWTYELEVFEEGWDFTQHTPVPISASSIKRI
;
A
#
# COMPACT_ATOMS: atom_id res chain seq x y z
N MET A 1 -64.06 6.27 -15.34
CA MET A 1 -63.13 5.21 -14.93
C MET A 1 -61.94 5.18 -15.89
N ARG A 2 -60.80 5.72 -15.48
CA ARG A 2 -59.48 5.33 -16.00
C ARG A 2 -58.47 5.54 -14.88
N LYS A 3 -57.74 4.48 -14.60
CA LYS A 3 -56.88 4.21 -13.46
C LYS A 3 -55.43 4.61 -13.82
N ILE A 4 -54.63 4.99 -12.79
CA ILE A 4 -53.26 4.46 -12.52
C ILE A 4 -52.15 5.06 -13.46
N ILE A 5 -50.98 5.61 -13.06
CA ILE A 5 -50.05 5.43 -11.93
C ILE A 5 -49.14 6.67 -11.79
N ILE A 6 -48.85 7.07 -10.55
CA ILE A 6 -47.73 7.96 -10.18
C ILE A 6 -46.44 7.13 -10.21
N LEU A 7 -45.50 7.44 -11.10
CA LEU A 7 -44.20 6.77 -11.14
C LEU A 7 -43.21 7.60 -10.30
N LEU A 8 -43.08 7.22 -9.02
CA LEU A 8 -41.98 7.65 -8.16
C LEU A 8 -40.70 6.99 -8.69
N VAL A 9 -39.83 7.77 -9.33
CA VAL A 9 -38.44 7.36 -9.58
C VAL A 9 -37.67 7.59 -8.30
N SER A 10 -37.64 6.57 -7.44
CA SER A 10 -36.72 6.46 -6.33
C SER A 10 -35.31 6.28 -6.88
N ILE A 11 -34.55 7.37 -6.90
CA ILE A 11 -33.10 7.38 -7.18
C ILE A 11 -32.43 6.64 -6.02
N PHE A 12 -32.13 5.36 -6.22
CA PHE A 12 -31.19 4.64 -5.38
C PHE A 12 -29.80 5.22 -5.65
N LEU A 13 -29.36 6.11 -4.76
CA LEU A 13 -27.95 6.42 -4.60
C LEU A 13 -27.27 5.14 -4.10
N ILE A 14 -26.75 4.34 -5.02
CA ILE A 14 -25.78 3.29 -4.68
C ILE A 14 -24.47 4.04 -4.44
N SER A 15 -24.35 4.70 -3.29
CA SER A 15 -23.04 5.00 -2.74
C SER A 15 -22.43 3.64 -2.42
N GLY A 16 -21.68 3.10 -3.39
CA GLY A 16 -20.81 1.95 -3.18
C GLY A 16 -19.82 2.34 -2.10
N CYS A 17 -20.18 2.05 -0.84
CA CYS A 17 -19.25 2.13 0.25
C CYS A 17 -18.27 0.99 0.00
N VAL A 18 -17.11 1.30 -0.55
CA VAL A 18 -15.99 0.36 -0.65
C VAL A 18 -15.80 -0.22 0.75
N GLU A 19 -16.01 -1.53 0.88
CA GLU A 19 -15.94 -2.22 2.15
C GLU A 19 -14.47 -2.33 2.53
N ARG A 20 -14.00 -1.39 3.36
CA ARG A 20 -12.61 -1.36 3.81
C ARG A 20 -12.32 -2.58 4.68
N LYS A 21 -11.38 -3.42 4.25
CA LYS A 21 -10.97 -4.60 5.01
C LYS A 21 -9.68 -4.29 5.76
N THR A 22 -9.50 -4.99 6.88
CA THR A 22 -8.20 -5.08 7.53
C THR A 22 -7.62 -6.44 7.21
N ILE A 23 -6.50 -6.45 6.51
CA ILE A 23 -5.81 -7.64 6.05
C ILE A 23 -4.49 -7.75 6.82
N ARG A 24 -4.22 -8.93 7.36
CA ARG A 24 -3.03 -9.23 8.14
C ARG A 24 -2.13 -10.16 7.34
N MET A 25 -0.86 -9.81 7.23
CA MET A 25 0.17 -10.57 6.53
C MET A 25 1.50 -10.48 7.26
N ASN A 26 2.39 -11.45 7.11
CA ASN A 26 3.81 -11.21 7.34
C ASN A 26 4.49 -10.63 6.09
N MET A 27 5.76 -10.24 6.18
CA MET A 27 6.47 -9.61 5.06
C MET A 27 6.56 -10.53 3.83
N ASN A 28 6.79 -11.83 4.03
CA ASN A 28 6.85 -12.81 2.93
C ASN A 28 5.49 -12.98 2.23
N GLU A 29 4.39 -13.01 2.97
CA GLU A 29 3.04 -13.06 2.39
C GLU A 29 2.78 -11.84 1.52
N LEU A 30 3.11 -10.64 2.01
CA LEU A 30 2.98 -9.40 1.23
C LEU A 30 3.81 -9.40 -0.06
N ILE A 31 5.05 -9.88 -0.01
CA ILE A 31 5.92 -9.99 -1.19
C ILE A 31 5.34 -10.98 -2.21
N ASN A 32 4.79 -12.10 -1.75
CA ASN A 32 4.18 -13.10 -2.61
C ASN A 32 2.80 -12.65 -3.14
N ASP A 33 2.14 -11.72 -2.47
CA ASP A 33 0.88 -11.11 -2.89
C ASP A 33 1.07 -10.05 -3.97
N ALA A 34 2.26 -9.43 -4.05
CA ALA A 34 2.56 -8.44 -5.07
C ALA A 34 2.42 -9.01 -6.49
N GLU A 35 1.91 -8.17 -7.39
CA GLU A 35 1.75 -8.47 -8.81
C GLU A 35 2.19 -7.30 -9.69
N LYS A 36 2.55 -7.62 -10.92
CA LYS A 36 3.07 -6.65 -11.89
C LYS A 36 2.68 -7.02 -13.30
N GLU A 37 2.17 -6.05 -14.03
CA GLU A 37 1.87 -6.17 -15.45
C GLU A 37 2.54 -5.06 -16.25
N VAL A 38 3.06 -5.41 -17.42
CA VAL A 38 3.75 -4.46 -18.31
C VAL A 38 3.31 -4.69 -19.74
N TYR A 39 2.70 -3.67 -20.34
CA TYR A 39 2.23 -3.70 -21.72
C TYR A 39 3.04 -2.69 -22.53
N ASN A 40 4.06 -3.19 -23.23
CA ASN A 40 4.98 -2.35 -23.99
C ASN A 40 4.30 -1.65 -25.17
N GLU A 41 3.30 -2.28 -25.79
CA GLU A 41 2.58 -1.72 -26.95
C GLU A 41 1.75 -0.50 -26.57
N SER A 42 1.05 -0.56 -25.43
CA SER A 42 0.24 0.53 -24.90
C SER A 42 1.02 1.47 -23.96
N LEU A 43 2.31 1.19 -23.72
CA LEU A 43 3.17 1.91 -22.76
C LEU A 43 2.51 2.01 -21.38
N TYR A 44 1.99 0.89 -20.89
CA TYR A 44 1.27 0.80 -19.62
C TYR A 44 2.02 -0.09 -18.63
N TYR A 45 2.09 0.36 -17.38
CA TYR A 45 2.68 -0.34 -16.27
C TYR A 45 1.69 -0.39 -15.11
N TYR A 46 1.48 -1.58 -14.57
CA TYR A 46 0.72 -1.81 -13.35
C TYR A 46 1.57 -2.51 -12.30
N TYR A 47 1.43 -2.08 -11.05
CA TYR A 47 1.94 -2.77 -9.86
C TYR A 47 0.91 -2.66 -8.75
N GLY A 48 0.59 -3.78 -8.12
CA GLY A 48 -0.34 -3.81 -7.00
C GLY A 48 -0.29 -5.12 -6.25
N TYR A 49 -1.39 -5.50 -5.64
CA TYR A 49 -1.49 -6.67 -4.77
C TYR A 49 -2.72 -7.51 -5.13
N LYS A 50 -2.58 -8.83 -5.12
CA LYS A 50 -3.68 -9.75 -5.49
C LYS A 50 -4.84 -9.72 -4.51
N SER A 51 -4.56 -9.40 -3.25
CA SER A 51 -5.53 -9.51 -2.15
C SER A 51 -5.93 -8.17 -1.54
N LEU A 52 -5.28 -7.08 -1.93
CA LEU A 52 -5.54 -5.74 -1.40
C LEU A 52 -6.23 -4.88 -2.45
N GLU A 53 -7.05 -3.94 -2.00
CA GLU A 53 -7.67 -2.94 -2.86
C GLU A 53 -7.56 -1.54 -2.23
N GLU A 54 -7.81 -0.49 -3.02
CA GLU A 54 -7.83 0.89 -2.51
C GLU A 54 -8.77 1.05 -1.31
N GLY A 55 -8.24 1.61 -0.22
CA GLY A 55 -8.97 1.84 1.03
C GLY A 55 -8.82 0.73 2.07
N ASP A 56 -8.18 -0.39 1.72
CA ASP A 56 -7.83 -1.43 2.69
C ASP A 56 -6.75 -0.96 3.67
N ILE A 57 -6.75 -1.61 4.84
CA ILE A 57 -5.72 -1.48 5.86
C ILE A 57 -4.90 -2.76 5.87
N LEU A 58 -3.62 -2.65 5.56
CA LEU A 58 -2.65 -3.73 5.70
C LEU A 58 -2.00 -3.64 7.08
N ILE A 59 -1.98 -4.75 7.81
CA ILE A 59 -1.15 -4.93 9.00
C ILE A 59 -0.08 -5.97 8.67
N ILE A 60 1.18 -5.54 8.63
CA ILE A 60 2.32 -6.43 8.54
C ILE A 60 2.68 -6.87 9.96
N GLU A 61 2.54 -8.14 10.28
CA GLU A 61 2.87 -8.71 11.58
C GLU A 61 4.03 -9.70 11.44
N ASP A 62 5.18 -9.39 12.03
CA ASP A 62 6.41 -10.17 11.83
C ASP A 62 7.44 -9.89 12.95
N ASN A 63 8.54 -10.64 12.96
CA ASN A 63 9.68 -10.42 13.84
C ASN A 63 10.80 -9.67 13.11
N ILE A 64 11.41 -8.68 13.76
CA ILE A 64 12.56 -7.95 13.20
C ILE A 64 13.75 -8.91 13.05
N SER A 65 14.28 -9.06 11.83
CA SER A 65 15.51 -9.83 11.58
C SER A 65 16.78 -8.98 11.56
N GLY A 66 16.66 -7.69 11.23
CA GLY A 66 17.80 -6.80 11.10
C GLY A 66 17.40 -5.33 11.24
N LYS A 67 18.31 -4.52 11.76
CA LYS A 67 18.14 -3.07 11.89
C LYS A 67 19.37 -2.33 11.39
N MET A 68 19.18 -1.41 10.45
CA MET A 68 20.17 -0.43 10.04
C MET A 68 19.64 0.97 10.33
N SER A 69 20.43 1.82 10.97
CA SER A 69 20.02 3.20 11.28
C SER A 69 21.09 4.18 10.84
N GLN A 70 20.67 5.20 10.10
CA GLN A 70 21.52 6.29 9.64
C GLN A 70 20.76 7.60 9.87
N GLU A 71 21.30 8.45 10.74
CA GLU A 71 20.66 9.70 11.16
C GLU A 71 19.22 9.48 11.67
N ASN A 72 18.23 10.04 10.98
CA ASN A 72 16.81 9.93 11.30
C ASN A 72 16.08 8.89 10.43
N ILE A 73 16.81 7.99 9.77
CA ILE A 73 16.23 6.92 8.97
C ILE A 73 16.63 5.58 9.56
N THR A 74 15.63 4.72 9.81
CA THR A 74 15.85 3.33 10.21
C THR A 74 15.25 2.39 9.16
N PHE A 75 16.06 1.47 8.64
CA PHE A 75 15.60 0.31 7.88
C PHE A 75 15.43 -0.88 8.81
N LEU A 76 14.26 -1.53 8.74
CA LEU A 76 13.99 -2.79 9.42
C LEU A 76 13.72 -3.89 8.40
N SER A 77 14.47 -4.98 8.48
CA SER A 77 14.12 -6.23 7.79
C SER A 77 13.39 -7.19 8.71
N PHE A 78 12.67 -8.14 8.11
CA PHE A 78 11.77 -9.04 8.84
C PHE A 78 12.12 -10.52 8.64
N THR A 79 11.83 -11.33 9.65
CA THR A 79 12.28 -12.73 9.71
C THR A 79 11.65 -13.59 8.62
N SER A 80 10.40 -13.33 8.24
CA SER A 80 9.78 -14.06 7.13
C SER A 80 10.46 -13.77 5.78
N SER A 81 11.11 -12.61 5.63
CA SER A 81 11.82 -12.21 4.41
C SER A 81 13.02 -11.29 4.71
N PRO A 82 14.17 -11.85 5.12
CA PRO A 82 15.29 -11.07 5.68
C PRO A 82 15.97 -10.10 4.70
N ASP A 83 15.83 -10.34 3.40
CA ASP A 83 16.37 -9.49 2.34
C ASP A 83 15.49 -8.26 2.05
N TYR A 84 14.28 -8.22 2.60
CA TYR A 84 13.29 -7.18 2.38
C TYR A 84 12.92 -6.49 3.68
N GLY A 85 12.44 -5.26 3.58
CA GLY A 85 12.17 -4.44 4.75
C GLY A 85 11.54 -3.10 4.44
N ILE A 86 11.38 -2.30 5.49
CA ILE A 86 10.72 -1.00 5.44
C ILE A 86 11.66 0.06 6.01
N TYR A 87 11.74 1.19 5.30
CA TYR A 87 12.40 2.40 5.78
C TYR A 87 11.42 3.24 6.59
N PHE A 88 11.85 3.69 7.76
CA PHE A 88 11.12 4.60 8.63
C PHE A 88 11.85 5.93 8.74
N ASN A 89 11.12 7.04 8.76
CA ASN A 89 11.66 8.40 8.96
C ASN A 89 11.89 8.76 10.44
N ALA A 90 12.30 7.79 11.24
CA ALA A 90 12.67 8.00 12.63
C ALA A 90 13.81 7.07 13.03
N ASN A 91 14.50 7.45 14.10
CA ASN A 91 15.41 6.56 14.79
C ASN A 91 14.61 5.65 15.73
N LEU A 92 14.43 4.38 15.35
CA LEU A 92 13.70 3.39 16.14
C LEU A 92 14.63 2.72 17.16
N THR A 93 15.16 3.51 18.10
CA THR A 93 16.13 3.04 19.11
C THR A 93 15.57 1.94 19.99
N ASP A 94 14.28 2.02 20.30
CA ASP A 94 13.62 1.14 21.25
C ASP A 94 13.31 -0.24 20.66
N LEU A 95 13.32 -0.39 19.34
CA LEU A 95 13.13 -1.66 18.64
C LEU A 95 14.46 -2.37 18.39
N LYS A 96 14.48 -3.70 18.43
CA LYS A 96 15.69 -4.53 18.24
C LYS A 96 15.34 -5.81 17.49
N GLU A 97 16.37 -6.47 16.97
CA GLU A 97 16.25 -7.80 16.36
C GLU A 97 15.58 -8.79 17.34
N GLY A 98 14.69 -9.62 16.80
CA GLY A 98 13.86 -10.56 17.55
C GLY A 98 12.59 -9.96 18.16
N ASP A 99 12.38 -8.64 18.11
CA ASP A 99 11.11 -8.06 18.53
C ASP A 99 9.98 -8.44 17.56
N HIS A 100 8.84 -8.87 18.12
CA HIS A 100 7.59 -9.04 17.39
C HIS A 100 6.90 -7.67 17.24
N VAL A 101 6.57 -7.30 16.00
CA VAL A 101 6.02 -5.98 15.68
C VAL A 101 4.82 -6.07 14.75
N GLU A 102 3.99 -5.03 14.79
CA GLU A 102 2.97 -4.75 13.77
C GLU A 102 3.32 -3.44 13.05
N VAL A 103 3.23 -3.43 11.72
CA VAL A 103 3.28 -2.22 10.88
C VAL A 103 1.92 -2.02 10.22
N LYS A 104 1.25 -0.90 10.49
CA LYS A 104 -0.04 -0.55 9.91
C LYS A 104 0.13 0.42 8.75
N LEU A 105 -0.46 0.06 7.61
CA LEU A 105 -0.39 0.78 6.34
C LEU A 105 -1.78 0.87 5.71
N HIS A 106 -2.04 1.95 4.95
CA HIS A 106 -3.25 2.09 4.15
C HIS A 106 -2.93 1.93 2.67
N ILE A 107 -3.77 1.18 1.95
CA ILE A 107 -3.63 0.97 0.51
C ILE A 107 -4.33 2.08 -0.24
N LYS A 108 -3.63 2.67 -1.21
CA LYS A 108 -4.13 3.76 -2.03
C LYS A 108 -3.63 3.62 -3.46
N LYS A 109 -4.42 4.09 -4.41
CA LYS A 109 -4.04 4.08 -5.83
C LYS A 109 -3.37 5.39 -6.22
N ASP A 110 -2.29 5.28 -6.99
CA ASP A 110 -1.67 6.42 -7.69
C ASP A 110 -1.65 6.16 -9.20
N ASN A 111 -2.08 7.16 -9.95
CA ASN A 111 -2.21 7.10 -11.40
C ASN A 111 -1.53 8.30 -12.01
N PHE A 112 -0.46 8.06 -12.77
CA PHE A 112 0.33 9.15 -13.35
C PHE A 112 0.98 8.77 -14.67
N LYS A 113 1.51 9.78 -15.36
CA LYS A 113 2.25 9.60 -16.61
C LYS A 113 3.68 10.04 -16.43
N LYS A 114 4.62 9.29 -16.99
CA LYS A 114 6.05 9.59 -16.93
C LYS A 114 6.72 9.40 -18.28
N ALA A 115 7.54 10.38 -18.67
CA ALA A 115 8.35 10.27 -19.88
C ALA A 115 9.60 9.41 -19.60
N ILE A 116 9.78 8.35 -20.39
CA ILE A 116 10.94 7.45 -20.34
C ILE A 116 11.39 7.21 -21.78
N ASN A 117 12.65 7.50 -22.08
CA ASN A 117 13.24 7.30 -23.42
C ASN A 117 12.40 7.90 -24.56
N SER A 118 11.87 9.11 -24.37
CA SER A 118 10.98 9.84 -25.31
C SER A 118 9.57 9.28 -25.48
N SER A 119 9.21 8.22 -24.75
CA SER A 119 7.85 7.66 -24.71
C SER A 119 7.14 8.07 -23.42
N ILE A 120 5.84 8.33 -23.48
CA ILE A 120 5.02 8.63 -22.30
C ILE A 120 4.37 7.33 -21.83
N TRP A 121 4.76 6.88 -20.65
CA TRP A 121 4.20 5.71 -19.99
C TRP A 121 3.07 6.10 -19.04
N THR A 122 2.04 5.26 -18.97
CA THR A 122 0.97 5.35 -17.96
C THR A 122 1.26 4.35 -16.85
N TYR A 123 1.22 4.81 -15.61
CA TYR A 123 1.45 4.04 -14.41
C TYR A 123 0.16 3.99 -13.58
N GLU A 124 -0.25 2.78 -13.21
CA GLU A 124 -1.26 2.53 -12.17
C GLU A 124 -0.59 1.73 -11.06
N LEU A 125 -0.48 2.33 -9.87
CA LEU A 125 0.19 1.72 -8.73
C LEU A 125 -0.78 1.61 -7.55
N GLU A 126 -0.79 0.47 -6.86
CA GLU A 126 -1.24 0.38 -5.48
C GLU A 126 -0.04 0.57 -4.55
N VAL A 127 -0.13 1.55 -3.67
CA VAL A 127 0.97 2.00 -2.82
C VAL A 127 0.52 2.10 -1.37
N PHE A 128 1.48 2.08 -0.46
CA PHE A 128 1.25 2.42 0.94
C PHE A 128 1.14 3.93 1.07
N GLU A 129 0.00 4.44 1.54
CA GLU A 129 -0.24 5.88 1.70
C GLU A 129 0.84 6.54 2.57
N GLU A 130 1.31 5.86 3.62
CA GLU A 130 2.34 6.36 4.52
C GLU A 130 3.76 6.33 3.94
N GLY A 131 3.97 5.60 2.84
CA GLY A 131 5.27 5.38 2.21
C GLY A 131 5.39 6.00 0.81
N TRP A 132 4.48 6.90 0.43
CA TRP A 132 4.40 7.43 -0.93
C TRP A 132 4.10 8.93 -0.99
N ASP A 133 4.86 9.66 -1.82
CA ASP A 133 4.57 11.05 -2.17
C ASP A 133 3.75 11.08 -3.47
N PHE A 134 2.44 11.34 -3.36
CA PHE A 134 1.50 11.42 -4.50
C PHE A 134 1.72 12.65 -5.39
N THR A 135 2.47 13.65 -4.94
CA THR A 135 2.80 14.83 -5.77
C THR A 135 4.02 14.55 -6.63
N GLN A 136 5.02 13.87 -6.07
CA GLN A 136 6.25 13.52 -6.78
C GLN A 136 6.20 12.15 -7.46
N HIS A 137 5.21 11.32 -7.13
CA HIS A 137 5.07 9.93 -7.56
C HIS A 137 6.31 9.09 -7.22
N THR A 138 6.77 9.19 -5.97
CA THR A 138 7.98 8.52 -5.47
C THR A 138 7.83 7.94 -4.06
N PRO A 139 8.53 6.85 -3.72
CA PRO A 139 8.56 6.33 -2.36
C PRO A 139 9.19 7.31 -1.37
N VAL A 140 8.68 7.31 -0.13
CA VAL A 140 9.26 8.02 1.01
C VAL A 140 9.29 7.11 2.25
N PRO A 141 10.21 7.33 3.21
CA PRO A 141 10.23 6.53 4.44
C PRO A 141 8.96 6.74 5.29
N ILE A 142 8.50 5.67 5.92
CA ILE A 142 7.24 5.58 6.66
C ILE A 142 7.37 6.23 8.05
N SER A 143 6.28 6.82 8.55
CA SER A 143 6.23 7.36 9.92
C SER A 143 6.47 6.29 10.99
N ALA A 144 7.20 6.64 12.06
CA ALA A 144 7.31 5.80 13.26
C ALA A 144 5.95 5.48 13.90
N SER A 145 4.93 6.32 13.69
CA SER A 145 3.57 6.06 14.19
C SER A 145 2.92 4.83 13.57
N SER A 146 3.44 4.33 12.45
CA SER A 146 2.91 3.16 11.75
C SER A 146 3.41 1.85 12.34
N ILE A 147 4.42 1.85 13.21
CA ILE A 147 4.99 0.64 13.80
C ILE A 147 4.83 0.61 15.32
N LYS A 148 4.57 -0.58 15.87
CA LYS A 148 4.63 -0.83 17.32
C LYS A 148 5.14 -2.24 17.60
N ARG A 149 5.83 -2.41 18.72
CA ARG A 149 6.07 -3.72 19.33
C ARG A 149 4.77 -4.25 19.92
N ILE A 150 4.52 -5.55 19.79
CA ILE A 150 3.38 -6.23 20.41
C ILE A 150 3.82 -7.31 21.40
#